data_AF-A0A957EZK8-F1
#
_entry.id   AF-A0A957EZK8-F1
#
_cell.length_a   1.000
_cell.length_b   1.000
_cell.length_c   1.000
_cell.angle_alpha   90.00
_cell.angle_beta   90.00
_cell.angle_gamma   90.00
#
_symmetry.space_group_name_H-M   'P 1'
#
loop_
_entity.id
_entity.type
_entity.pdbx_description
1 polymer ?
#
loop_
_entity_poly.entity_id
_entity_poly.type
_entity_poly.pdbx_seq_one_letter_code
_entity_poly.pdbx_strand_id
1 'polypeptide(L)'
;YGRYHQLPPLATLDALIPGLITGLVILSLADFVGGPGFGKLTSMPWGITQFGVRRHPVQLYEILVGGLALLVWWQLRGDALRPGQRFYLVTALYSGGRLFVDAFRENAWLADNGVHLLQVVALVVMLAAMWLLGREGNE
;
A
#
# COMPACT_ATOMS: atom_id res chain seq x y z
N TYR A 1 -18.29 -17.78 -2.40
CA TYR A 1 -18.34 -17.92 -0.93
C TYR A 1 -19.14 -16.80 -0.26
N GLY A 2 -18.70 -15.52 -0.29
CA GLY A 2 -19.43 -14.41 0.39
C GLY A 2 -20.89 -14.21 -0.04
N ARG A 3 -21.18 -14.26 -1.35
CA ARG A 3 -22.56 -14.17 -1.90
C ARG A 3 -23.45 -15.36 -1.54
N TYR A 4 -22.85 -16.51 -1.24
CA TYR A 4 -23.55 -17.74 -0.86
C TYR A 4 -23.95 -17.72 0.62
N HIS A 5 -23.15 -17.07 1.48
CA HIS A 5 -23.41 -16.95 2.93
C HIS A 5 -24.00 -15.60 3.37
N GLN A 6 -24.44 -14.75 2.43
CA GLN A 6 -25.03 -13.43 2.71
C GLN A 6 -24.20 -12.54 3.66
N LEU A 7 -22.87 -12.66 3.61
CA LEU A 7 -22.00 -11.87 4.48
C LEU A 7 -22.05 -10.39 4.05
N PRO A 8 -22.13 -9.44 5.00
CA PRO A 8 -22.01 -8.03 4.68
C PRO A 8 -20.66 -7.77 4.01
N PRO A 9 -20.64 -7.27 2.76
CA PRO A 9 -19.43 -7.22 1.95
C PRO A 9 -18.35 -6.32 2.57
N LEU A 10 -18.75 -5.19 3.15
CA LEU A 10 -17.86 -4.21 3.75
C LEU A 10 -17.17 -4.74 5.03
N ALA A 11 -17.92 -5.40 5.91
CA ALA A 11 -17.35 -6.04 7.09
C ALA A 11 -16.41 -7.21 6.72
N THR A 12 -16.67 -7.88 5.61
CA THR A 12 -15.78 -8.93 5.09
C THR A 12 -14.46 -8.33 4.61
N LEU A 13 -14.51 -7.19 3.91
CA LEU A 13 -13.31 -6.47 3.48
C LEU A 13 -12.48 -5.95 4.66
N ASP A 14 -13.12 -5.44 5.71
CA ASP A 14 -12.45 -5.03 6.96
C ASP A 14 -11.67 -6.18 7.64
N ALA A 15 -12.18 -7.41 7.52
CA ALA A 15 -11.54 -8.60 8.06
C ALA A 15 -10.39 -9.11 7.18
N LEU A 16 -10.47 -8.89 5.86
CA LEU A 16 -9.48 -9.37 4.89
C LEU A 16 -8.28 -8.42 4.74
N ILE A 17 -8.45 -7.11 4.97
CA ILE A 17 -7.41 -6.11 4.76
C ILE A 17 -6.09 -6.38 5.50
N PRO A 18 -6.04 -6.79 6.79
CA PRO A 18 -4.75 -7.05 7.43
C PRO A 18 -4.01 -8.22 6.77
N GLY A 19 -4.73 -9.24 6.29
CA GLY A 19 -4.13 -10.37 5.56
C GLY A 19 -3.53 -9.93 4.22
N LEU A 20 -4.24 -9.08 3.49
CA LEU A 20 -3.75 -8.47 2.24
C LEU A 20 -2.48 -7.64 2.47
N ILE A 21 -2.49 -6.72 3.45
CA ILE A 21 -1.33 -5.87 3.74
C ILE A 21 -0.14 -6.73 4.21
N THR A 22 -0.37 -7.73 5.05
CA THR A 22 0.69 -8.65 5.50
C THR A 22 1.31 -9.39 4.32
N GLY A 23 0.50 -9.89 3.37
CA GLY A 23 0.99 -10.51 2.15
C GLY A 23 1.85 -9.56 1.31
N LEU A 24 1.45 -8.30 1.18
CA LEU A 24 2.23 -7.28 0.47
C LEU A 24 3.56 -6.98 1.16
N VAL A 25 3.59 -6.89 2.49
CA VAL A 25 4.83 -6.72 3.26
C VAL A 25 5.77 -7.91 3.07
N ILE A 26 5.25 -9.14 3.06
CA ILE A 26 6.04 -10.36 2.80
C ILE A 26 6.60 -10.34 1.38
N LEU A 27 5.82 -9.91 0.38
CA LEU A 27 6.31 -9.76 -1.00
C LEU A 27 7.44 -8.73 -1.09
N SER A 28 7.29 -7.56 -0.46
CA SER A 28 8.36 -6.55 -0.42
C SER A 28 9.61 -7.05 0.30
N LEU A 29 9.46 -7.88 1.34
CA LEU A 29 10.58 -8.54 2.01
C LEU A 29 11.26 -9.58 1.11
N ALA A 30 10.49 -10.36 0.37
CA ALA A 30 11.01 -11.30 -0.61
C ALA A 30 11.78 -10.58 -1.72
N ASP A 31 11.29 -9.44 -2.21
CA ASP A 31 11.99 -8.60 -3.19
C ASP A 31 13.28 -8.01 -2.61
N PHE A 32 13.28 -7.61 -1.34
CA PHE A 32 14.48 -7.12 -0.67
C PHE A 32 15.58 -8.18 -0.57
N VAL A 33 15.21 -9.44 -0.28
CA VAL A 33 16.17 -10.56 -0.17
C VAL A 33 16.58 -11.09 -1.54
N GLY A 34 15.62 -11.19 -2.48
CA GLY A 34 15.85 -11.72 -3.82
C GLY A 34 16.58 -10.76 -4.75
N GLY A 35 16.57 -9.46 -4.45
CA GLY A 35 17.20 -8.43 -5.25
C GLY A 35 16.43 -7.85 -6.45
N PRO A 36 15.21 -8.27 -6.87
CA PRO A 36 14.48 -7.51 -7.88
C PRO A 36 13.87 -6.21 -7.32
N GLY A 37 13.61 -5.22 -8.19
CA GLY A 37 12.77 -4.07 -7.86
C GLY A 37 13.48 -2.88 -7.19
N PHE A 38 14.61 -2.46 -7.75
CA PHE A 38 15.45 -1.41 -7.17
C PHE A 38 14.83 0.01 -7.18
N GLY A 39 15.25 0.79 -6.20
CA GLY A 39 15.06 2.24 -6.18
C GLY A 39 16.07 2.99 -7.03
N LYS A 40 15.74 4.25 -7.34
CA LYS A 40 16.61 5.18 -8.08
C LYS A 40 17.94 5.37 -7.35
N LEU A 41 18.96 5.73 -8.13
CA LEU A 41 20.28 6.10 -7.64
C LEU A 41 20.17 7.21 -6.60
N THR A 42 20.91 7.08 -5.49
CA THR A 42 20.89 8.08 -4.42
C THR A 42 22.24 8.24 -3.76
N SER A 43 22.56 9.48 -3.39
CA SER A 43 23.73 9.84 -2.58
C SER A 43 23.40 9.97 -1.09
N MET A 44 22.13 9.78 -0.71
CA MET A 44 21.67 9.96 0.68
C MET A 44 22.31 8.96 1.66
N PRO A 45 22.53 9.35 2.94
CA PRO A 45 23.27 8.55 3.91
C PRO A 45 22.58 7.23 4.28
N TRP A 46 21.27 7.10 4.08
CA TRP A 46 20.50 5.87 4.28
C TRP A 46 20.29 5.04 3.00
N GLY A 47 20.93 5.42 1.88
CA GLY A 47 20.92 4.62 0.66
C GLY A 47 21.70 3.31 0.84
N ILE A 48 21.13 2.21 0.37
CA ILE A 48 21.74 0.87 0.45
C ILE A 48 22.45 0.56 -0.87
N THR A 49 23.67 0.03 -0.77
CA THR A 49 24.44 -0.43 -1.93
C THR A 49 23.91 -1.79 -2.37
N GLN A 50 23.28 -1.84 -3.55
CA GLN A 50 22.83 -3.07 -4.17
C GLN A 50 23.56 -3.22 -5.51
N PHE A 51 24.26 -4.34 -5.70
CA PHE A 51 25.07 -4.61 -6.90
C PHE A 51 26.13 -3.53 -7.20
N GLY A 52 26.79 -3.02 -6.16
CA GLY A 52 27.85 -2.00 -6.30
C GLY A 52 27.36 -0.57 -6.50
N VAL A 53 26.04 -0.35 -6.52
CA VAL A 53 25.44 0.96 -6.76
C VAL A 53 24.55 1.37 -5.59
N ARG A 54 24.70 2.61 -5.12
CA ARG A 54 23.92 3.13 -4.00
C ARG A 54 22.54 3.60 -4.46
N ARG A 55 21.50 3.03 -3.87
CA ARG A 55 20.11 3.22 -4.29
C ARG A 55 19.19 3.46 -3.10
N HIS A 56 18.03 4.06 -3.37
CA HIS A 56 16.97 4.15 -2.38
C HIS A 56 16.46 2.75 -2.01
N PRO A 57 16.36 2.41 -0.71
CA PRO A 57 15.85 1.12 -0.26
C PRO A 57 14.32 1.10 -0.32
N VAL A 58 13.78 1.17 -1.53
CA VAL A 58 12.33 1.26 -1.80
C VAL A 58 11.58 0.12 -1.12
N GLN A 59 12.11 -1.10 -1.15
CA GLN A 59 11.50 -2.25 -0.49
C GLN A 59 11.34 -2.05 1.03
N LEU A 60 12.31 -1.41 1.70
CA LEU A 60 12.18 -1.09 3.12
C LEU A 60 11.10 -0.03 3.36
N TYR A 61 10.98 0.95 2.47
CA TYR A 61 9.90 1.93 2.56
C TYR A 61 8.52 1.28 2.36
N GLU A 62 8.39 0.31 1.45
CA GLU A 62 7.16 -0.46 1.26
C GLU A 62 6.78 -1.25 2.52
N ILE A 63 7.76 -1.90 3.16
CA ILE A 63 7.57 -2.61 4.43
C ILE A 63 7.14 -1.64 5.54
N LEU A 64 7.76 -0.45 5.61
CA LEU A 64 7.38 0.58 6.59
C LEU A 64 5.95 1.08 6.37
N VAL A 65 5.55 1.35 5.12
CA VAL A 65 4.19 1.77 4.77
C VAL A 65 3.18 0.68 5.13
N GLY A 66 3.45 -0.59 4.77
CA GLY A 66 2.58 -1.70 5.12
C GLY A 66 2.49 -1.93 6.63
N GLY A 67 3.60 -1.82 7.35
CA GLY A 67 3.64 -1.88 8.81
C GLY A 67 2.84 -0.77 9.47
N LEU A 68 2.95 0.47 8.96
CA LEU A 68 2.14 1.60 9.43
C LEU A 68 0.65 1.36 9.18
N ALA A 69 0.28 0.83 8.02
CA ALA A 69 -1.11 0.50 7.69
C ALA A 69 -1.68 -0.59 8.61
N LEU A 70 -0.89 -1.61 8.95
CA LEU A 70 -1.26 -2.64 9.94
C LEU A 70 -1.37 -2.08 11.35
N LEU A 71 -0.47 -1.18 11.75
CA LEU A 71 -0.51 -0.52 13.05
C LEU A 71 -1.78 0.32 13.19
N VAL A 72 -2.12 1.10 12.17
CA VAL A 72 -3.36 1.89 12.14
C VAL A 72 -4.58 0.96 12.19
N TRP A 73 -4.60 -0.13 11.41
CA TRP A 73 -5.67 -1.12 11.50
C TRP A 73 -5.82 -1.70 12.92
N TRP A 74 -4.70 -2.00 13.59
CA TRP A 74 -4.70 -2.53 14.96
C TRP A 74 -5.24 -1.53 15.97
N GLN A 75 -4.86 -0.26 15.87
CA GLN A 75 -5.35 0.80 16.75
C GLN A 75 -6.86 1.02 16.60
N LEU A 76 -7.36 0.99 15.36
CA LEU A 76 -8.77 1.17 15.04
C LEU A 76 -9.65 -0.04 15.41
N ARG A 77 -9.08 -1.14 15.89
CA ARG A 77 -9.81 -2.37 16.25
C ARG A 77 -10.80 -2.15 17.41
N GLY A 78 -10.50 -1.21 18.31
CA GLY A 78 -11.32 -0.88 19.48
C GLY A 78 -12.42 0.16 19.22
N ASP A 79 -12.36 0.89 18.10
CA ASP A 79 -13.31 1.97 17.81
C ASP A 79 -14.62 1.43 17.25
N ALA A 80 -15.74 2.04 17.64
CA ALA A 80 -17.08 1.76 17.09
C ALA A 80 -17.24 2.32 15.67
N LEU A 81 -16.41 1.83 14.75
CA LEU A 81 -16.40 2.22 13.35
C LEU A 81 -17.53 1.52 12.60
N ARG A 82 -18.09 2.21 11.61
CA ARG A 82 -19.10 1.61 10.71
C ARG A 82 -18.42 0.52 9.85
N PRO A 83 -19.17 -0.53 9.46
CA PRO A 83 -18.66 -1.56 8.56
C PRO A 83 -18.12 -0.95 7.26
N GLY A 84 -16.87 -1.21 6.91
CA GLY A 84 -16.19 -0.70 5.70
C GLY A 84 -15.23 0.46 5.95
N GLN A 85 -15.42 1.25 7.01
CA GLN A 85 -14.57 2.42 7.27
C GLN A 85 -13.11 2.05 7.54
N ARG A 86 -12.87 0.93 8.23
CA ARG A 86 -11.52 0.45 8.53
C ARG A 86 -10.78 0.08 7.25
N PHE A 87 -11.43 -0.65 6.35
CA PHE A 87 -10.92 -1.02 5.04
C PHE A 87 -10.55 0.23 4.23
N TYR A 88 -11.43 1.22 4.15
CA TYR A 88 -11.16 2.44 3.37
C TYR A 88 -10.01 3.25 3.94
N LEU A 89 -9.94 3.44 5.26
CA LEU A 89 -8.86 4.17 5.92
C LEU A 89 -7.51 3.51 5.70
N VAL A 90 -7.42 2.20 5.93
CA VAL A 90 -6.19 1.43 5.76
C VAL A 90 -5.75 1.38 4.30
N THR A 91 -6.71 1.20 3.38
CA THR A 91 -6.44 1.21 1.93
C THR A 91 -5.95 2.58 1.47
N ALA A 92 -6.61 3.67 1.89
CA ALA A 92 -6.19 5.03 1.54
C ALA A 92 -4.79 5.35 2.07
N LEU A 93 -4.48 4.98 3.32
CA LEU A 93 -3.16 5.16 3.91
C LEU A 93 -2.08 4.36 3.16
N TYR A 94 -2.36 3.08 2.87
CA TYR A 94 -1.44 2.22 2.13
C TYR A 94 -1.20 2.74 0.72
N SER A 95 -2.27 3.12 -0.02
CA SER A 95 -2.15 3.69 -1.36
C SER A 95 -1.42 5.04 -1.37
N GLY A 96 -1.65 5.91 -0.38
CA GLY A 96 -0.92 7.17 -0.24
C GLY A 96 0.57 6.94 0.02
N GLY A 97 0.92 6.00 0.90
CA GLY A 97 2.31 5.61 1.10
C GLY A 97 2.92 4.98 -0.15
N ARG A 98 2.16 4.15 -0.89
CA ARG A 98 2.59 3.53 -2.15
C ARG A 98 2.94 4.58 -3.21
N LEU A 99 2.14 5.63 -3.36
CA LEU A 99 2.42 6.75 -4.26
C LEU A 99 3.76 7.42 -3.95
N PHE A 100 4.02 7.65 -2.67
CA PHE A 100 5.27 8.25 -2.21
C PHE A 100 6.46 7.33 -2.49
N VAL A 101 6.33 6.03 -2.18
CA VAL A 101 7.42 5.05 -2.35
C VAL A 101 7.72 4.77 -3.82
N ASP A 102 6.70 4.67 -4.67
CA ASP A 102 6.87 4.46 -6.11
C ASP A 102 7.58 5.64 -6.79
N ALA A 103 7.51 6.87 -6.24
CA ALA A 103 8.27 8.00 -6.76
C ALA A 103 9.81 7.78 -6.71
N PHE A 104 10.27 6.95 -5.76
CA PHE A 104 11.68 6.59 -5.58
C PHE A 104 12.07 5.31 -6.32
N ARG A 105 11.15 4.61 -7.00
CA ARG A 105 11.42 3.35 -7.69
C ARG A 105 12.03 3.59 -9.07
N GLU A 106 13.08 2.83 -9.42
CA GLU A 106 13.76 2.91 -10.72
C GLU A 106 12.98 2.11 -11.78
N ASN A 107 12.45 0.95 -11.39
CA ASN A 107 11.68 0.03 -12.24
C ASN A 107 10.19 0.41 -12.39
N ALA A 108 9.91 1.67 -12.65
CA ALA A 108 8.58 2.00 -13.15
C ALA A 108 8.57 1.72 -14.65
N TRP A 109 7.91 0.64 -15.06
CA TRP A 109 7.72 0.26 -16.46
C TRP A 109 7.45 1.52 -17.29
N LEU A 110 8.42 1.92 -18.09
CA LEU A 110 8.31 3.02 -19.03
C LEU A 110 7.30 2.57 -20.09
N ALA A 111 6.03 2.87 -19.88
CA ALA A 111 5.20 3.25 -21.02
C ALA A 111 5.86 4.52 -21.58
N ASP A 112 6.05 4.59 -22.91
CA ASP A 112 6.79 5.61 -23.68
C ASP A 112 6.48 7.10 -23.36
N ASN A 113 5.61 7.38 -22.41
CA ASN A 113 5.02 8.68 -22.09
C ASN A 113 5.49 9.24 -20.74
N GLY A 114 6.40 8.56 -20.02
CA GLY A 114 6.94 9.02 -18.73
C GLY A 114 5.97 8.93 -17.54
N VAL A 115 4.80 8.30 -17.71
CA VAL A 115 3.79 8.13 -16.66
C VAL A 115 3.96 6.77 -15.98
N HIS A 116 4.15 6.77 -14.66
CA HIS A 116 4.27 5.56 -13.87
C HIS A 116 2.89 4.90 -13.67
N LEU A 117 2.61 3.80 -14.37
CA LEU A 117 1.32 3.08 -14.32
C LEU A 117 0.88 2.74 -12.89
N LEU A 118 1.82 2.31 -12.04
CA LEU A 118 1.56 2.00 -10.63
C LEU A 118 1.13 3.22 -9.82
N GLN A 119 1.65 4.41 -10.13
CA GLN A 119 1.20 5.65 -9.49
C GLN A 119 -0.23 6.00 -9.91
N VAL A 120 -0.59 5.83 -11.18
CA VAL A 120 -1.96 6.08 -11.64
C VAL A 120 -2.94 5.14 -10.96
N VAL A 121 -2.61 3.84 -10.88
CA VAL A 121 -3.44 2.85 -10.20
C VAL A 121 -3.57 3.17 -8.71
N ALA A 122 -2.46 3.47 -8.03
CA ALA A 122 -2.48 3.82 -6.61
C ALA A 122 -3.30 5.10 -6.35
N LEU A 123 -3.21 6.10 -7.22
CA LEU A 123 -3.99 7.33 -7.14
C LEU A 123 -5.49 7.06 -7.31
N VAL A 124 -5.87 6.28 -8.31
CA VAL A 124 -7.27 5.90 -8.55
C VAL A 124 -7.84 5.14 -7.36
N VAL A 125 -7.09 4.17 -6.82
CA VAL A 125 -7.52 3.40 -5.64
C VAL A 125 -7.66 4.30 -4.42
N MET A 126 -6.71 5.22 -4.19
CA MET A 126 -6.78 6.18 -3.09
C MET A 126 -8.01 7.09 -3.21
N LEU A 127 -8.24 7.68 -4.39
CA LEU A 127 -9.38 8.57 -4.62
C LEU A 127 -10.71 7.82 -4.49
N ALA A 128 -10.79 6.58 -4.99
CA ALA A 128 -11.98 5.75 -4.83
C ALA A 128 -12.25 5.41 -3.36
N ALA A 129 -11.22 5.04 -2.59
CA ALA A 129 -11.35 4.75 -1.16
C ALA A 129 -11.79 5.99 -0.36
N MET A 130 -11.19 7.16 -0.63
CA MET A 130 -11.59 8.41 0.02
C MET A 130 -13.01 8.85 -0.34
N TRP A 131 -13.40 8.70 -1.61
CA TRP A 131 -14.75 9.05 -2.05
C TRP A 131 -15.81 8.15 -1.41
N LEU A 132 -15.56 6.85 -1.32
CA LEU A 132 -16.46 5.91 -0.65
C LEU A 132 -16.58 6.21 0.84
N LEU A 133 -15.45 6.49 1.51
CA LEU A 133 -15.45 6.91 2.91
C LEU A 133 -16.26 8.20 3.13
N GLY A 134 -16.13 9.17 2.23
CA GLY A 134 -16.86 10.45 2.28
C GLY A 134 -18.37 10.29 2.05
N ARG A 135 -18.80 9.28 1.29
CA ARG A 135 -20.22 8.96 1.12
C ARG A 135 -20.82 8.33 2.37
N GLU A 136 -20.10 7.40 2.99
CA GLU A 136 -20.56 6.72 4.21
C GLU A 136 -20.58 7.63 5.44
N GLY A 137 -19.88 8.77 5.42
CA GLY A 137 -19.92 9.78 6.49
C GLY A 137 -21.10 10.75 6.39
N ASN A 138 -21.84 10.76 5.27
CA ASN A 138 -22.90 11.73 4.98
C ASN A 138 -24.31 11.11 5.07
N GLU A 139 -24.42 9.88 5.58
CA GLU A 139 -25.65 9.14 5.90
C GLU A 139 -25.79 8.92 7.41
#